data_AF-A0A348PEC2-F1
#
_entry.id   AF-A0A348PEC2-F1
#
_cell.length_a   1.000
_cell.length_b   1.000
_cell.length_c   1.000
_cell.angle_alpha   90.00
_cell.angle_beta   90.00
_cell.angle_gamma   90.00
#
_symmetry.space_group_name_H-M   'P 1'
#
loop_
_entity.id
_entity.type
_entity.pdbx_description
1 polymer ?
#
loop_
_entity_poly.entity_id
_entity_poly.type
_entity_poly.pdbx_seq_one_letter_code
_entity_poly.pdbx_strand_id
1 'polypeptide(L)'
;MRSHTRPLRAYYPRMSRPRTVIVGAGIVGLTTAYFLARAGREVIVLDRDEIGDGASYGNAGLLSIGHYPLTRPGVSWRGFKWMFDRNAPLFIRPRPDADLLSW
;
A
#
# COMPACT_ATOMS: atom_id res chain seq x y z
N MET A 1 35.23 38.23 -10.52
CA MET A 1 35.10 37.44 -9.27
C MET A 1 33.71 36.83 -9.19
N ARG A 2 33.55 35.52 -9.45
CA ARG A 2 32.30 34.78 -9.19
C ARG A 2 32.64 33.59 -8.29
N SER A 3 32.44 33.74 -6.99
CA SER A 3 32.67 32.67 -6.02
C SER A 3 31.64 31.55 -6.24
N HIS A 4 32.09 30.42 -6.78
CA HIS A 4 31.32 29.19 -6.84
C HIS A 4 31.30 28.53 -5.45
N THR A 5 30.26 28.79 -4.67
CA THR A 5 29.97 28.02 -3.45
C THR A 5 29.51 26.62 -3.84
N ARG A 6 30.39 25.63 -3.69
CA ARG A 6 30.03 24.21 -3.78
C ARG A 6 28.98 23.88 -2.70
N PRO A 7 27.90 23.14 -3.02
CA PRO A 7 26.94 22.72 -2.00
C PRO A 7 27.63 21.76 -1.01
N LEU A 8 27.38 22.00 0.29
CA LEU A 8 27.88 21.16 1.37
C LEU A 8 27.32 19.73 1.21
N ARG A 9 28.24 18.76 1.09
CA ARG A 9 27.90 17.34 0.96
C ARG A 9 27.39 16.86 2.32
N ALA A 10 26.14 16.40 2.39
CA ALA A 10 25.56 15.86 3.62
C ALA A 10 26.42 14.71 4.16
N TYR A 11 26.86 14.83 5.40
CA TYR A 11 27.60 13.78 6.10
C TYR A 11 26.64 12.69 6.55
N TYR A 12 26.71 11.52 5.91
CA TYR A 12 26.04 10.31 6.39
C TYR A 12 27.07 9.45 7.11
N PRO A 13 27.03 9.36 8.46
CA PRO A 13 27.94 8.48 9.18
C PRO A 13 27.79 7.04 8.66
N ARG A 14 28.92 6.38 8.38
CA ARG A 14 28.91 4.94 8.07
C ARG A 14 28.39 4.21 9.31
N MET A 15 27.23 3.59 9.19
CA MET A 15 26.70 2.72 10.23
C MET A 15 27.61 1.50 10.36
N SER A 16 27.90 1.11 11.61
CA SER A 16 28.84 0.05 11.96
C SER A 16 28.35 -1.36 11.63
N ARG A 17 27.07 -1.51 11.26
CA ARG A 17 26.48 -2.75 10.74
C ARG A 17 25.63 -2.47 9.50
N PRO A 18 25.60 -3.38 8.51
CA PRO A 18 24.70 -3.26 7.39
C PRO A 18 23.26 -3.35 7.91
N ARG A 19 22.52 -2.25 7.79
CA ARG A 19 21.10 -2.19 8.12
C ARG A 19 20.29 -2.55 6.88
N THR A 20 19.33 -3.45 7.03
CA THR A 20 18.33 -3.68 5.99
C THR A 20 17.28 -2.58 6.11
N VAL A 21 17.09 -1.80 5.05
CA VAL A 21 16.04 -0.79 4.98
C VAL A 21 14.85 -1.38 4.26
N ILE A 22 13.68 -1.33 4.90
CA ILE A 22 12.39 -1.69 4.34
C ILE A 22 11.63 -0.39 4.10
N VAL A 23 11.12 -0.23 2.88
CA VAL A 23 10.27 0.91 2.50
C VAL A 23 8.83 0.42 2.45
N GLY A 24 8.00 0.94 3.34
CA GLY A 24 6.62 0.53 3.57
C GLY A 24 6.46 -0.18 4.93
N ALA A 25 5.65 0.40 5.82
CA ALA A 25 5.16 -0.12 7.09
C ALA A 25 3.75 -0.72 6.98
N GLY A 26 3.36 -1.16 5.79
CA GLY A 26 2.21 -2.03 5.59
C GLY A 26 2.47 -3.48 6.04
N ILE A 27 1.44 -4.34 5.95
CA ILE A 27 1.48 -5.73 6.45
C ILE A 27 2.66 -6.53 5.87
N VAL A 28 2.98 -6.36 4.58
CA VAL A 28 4.11 -7.06 3.93
C VAL A 28 5.45 -6.56 4.44
N GLY A 29 5.60 -5.24 4.61
CA GLY A 29 6.84 -4.64 5.10
C GLY A 29 7.12 -4.99 6.56
N LEU A 30 6.10 -4.89 7.42
CA LEU A 30 6.21 -5.24 8.84
C LEU A 30 6.46 -6.74 9.06
N THR A 31 5.79 -7.62 8.32
CA THR A 31 6.05 -9.07 8.39
C THR A 31 7.47 -9.41 7.95
N THR A 32 7.95 -8.78 6.86
CA THR A 32 9.34 -8.92 6.41
C THR A 32 10.33 -8.42 7.47
N ALA A 33 10.06 -7.25 8.06
CA ALA A 33 10.88 -6.67 9.13
C ALA A 33 10.98 -7.60 10.34
N TYR A 34 9.85 -8.17 10.76
CA TYR A 34 9.75 -9.09 11.88
C TYR A 34 10.62 -10.34 11.67
N PHE A 35 10.53 -10.99 10.52
CA PHE A 35 11.33 -12.19 10.25
C PHE A 35 12.83 -11.88 10.12
N LEU A 36 13.19 -10.74 9.54
CA LEU A 36 14.59 -10.30 9.47
C LEU A 36 15.16 -9.96 10.85
N ALA A 37 14.39 -9.25 11.68
CA ALA A 37 14.78 -8.94 13.05
C ALA A 37 14.96 -10.22 13.89
N ARG A 38 14.05 -11.19 13.75
CA ARG A 38 14.17 -12.51 14.38
C ARG A 38 15.39 -13.31 13.91
N ALA A 39 15.83 -13.10 12.67
CA ALA A 39 17.07 -13.68 12.15
C ALA A 39 18.34 -12.92 12.58
N GLY A 40 18.23 -11.95 13.50
CA GLY A 40 19.35 -11.18 14.03
C GLY A 40 19.86 -10.07 13.10
N ARG A 41 19.04 -9.64 12.13
CA ARG A 41 19.36 -8.48 11.29
C ARG A 41 18.89 -7.19 11.92
N GLU A 42 19.69 -6.14 11.77
CA GLU A 42 19.29 -4.78 12.11
C GLU A 42 18.43 -4.23 10.96
N VAL A 43 17.19 -3.88 11.27
CA VAL A 43 16.20 -3.46 10.28
C VAL A 43 15.71 -2.04 10.60
N ILE A 44 15.59 -1.21 9.58
CA ILE A 44 14.89 0.07 9.65
C ILE A 44 13.70 -0.03 8.71
N VAL A 45 12.51 0.31 9.21
CA VAL A 45 11.30 0.45 8.39
C VAL A 45 11.03 1.94 8.22
N LEU A 46 10.88 2.38 6.98
CA LEU A 46 10.51 3.74 6.62
C LEU A 46 9.16 3.70 5.92
N ASP A 47 8.21 4.49 6.40
CA ASP A 47 6.96 4.75 5.70
C ASP A 47 6.77 6.27 5.58
N ARG A 48 6.00 6.68 4.59
CA ARG A 48 5.59 8.07 4.37
C ARG A 48 4.43 8.48 5.27
N ASP A 49 3.57 7.53 5.64
CA ASP A 49 2.33 7.74 6.38
C ASP A 49 2.39 6.95 7.72
N GLU A 50 1.25 6.79 8.41
CA GLU A 50 1.21 6.04 9.66
C GLU A 50 1.43 4.53 9.47
N ILE A 51 1.86 3.85 10.53
CA ILE A 51 2.09 2.40 10.49
C ILE A 51 0.78 1.67 10.17
N GLY A 52 0.81 0.82 9.15
CA GLY A 52 -0.34 0.03 8.74
C GLY A 52 -1.37 0.78 7.88
N ASP A 53 -1.12 2.03 7.49
CA ASP A 53 -2.02 2.82 6.65
C ASP A 53 -2.11 2.31 5.18
N GLY A 54 -2.94 2.96 4.37
CA GLY A 54 -3.16 2.67 2.97
C GLY A 54 -3.85 1.34 2.75
N ALA A 55 -3.33 0.52 1.82
CA ALA A 55 -3.91 -0.77 1.49
C ALA A 55 -3.89 -1.77 2.67
N SER A 56 -3.04 -1.56 3.68
CA SER A 56 -2.97 -2.46 4.83
C SER A 56 -4.08 -2.21 5.85
N TYR A 57 -4.59 -0.98 5.96
CA TYR A 57 -5.70 -0.64 6.84
C TYR A 57 -7.04 -1.15 6.29
N GLY A 58 -7.30 -0.92 4.99
CA GLY A 58 -8.58 -1.21 4.34
C GLY A 58 -8.73 -2.62 3.75
N ASN A 59 -7.85 -3.58 4.04
CA ASN A 59 -7.88 -4.90 3.39
C ASN A 59 -8.95 -5.87 3.92
N ALA A 60 -9.65 -5.53 5.00
CA ALA A 60 -10.68 -6.34 5.66
C ALA A 60 -10.22 -7.77 6.08
N GLY A 61 -8.92 -8.04 6.12
CA GLY A 61 -8.34 -9.34 6.43
C GLY A 61 -8.61 -10.42 5.38
N LEU A 62 -9.09 -10.06 4.19
CA LEU A 62 -9.51 -11.04 3.19
C LEU A 62 -8.30 -11.68 2.50
N LEU A 63 -8.12 -12.98 2.70
CA LEU A 63 -7.14 -13.77 1.97
C LEU A 63 -7.78 -14.37 0.72
N SER A 64 -7.47 -13.77 -0.43
CA SER A 64 -7.88 -14.25 -1.75
C SER A 64 -6.95 -15.36 -2.22
N ILE A 65 -7.37 -16.62 -2.09
CA ILE A 65 -6.63 -17.79 -2.62
C ILE A 65 -7.30 -18.25 -3.91
N GLY A 66 -6.51 -18.43 -4.98
CA GLY A 66 -6.97 -19.03 -6.24
C GLY A 66 -7.74 -18.12 -7.20
N HIS A 67 -7.85 -16.81 -6.94
CA HIS A 67 -8.45 -15.86 -7.87
C HIS A 67 -7.63 -14.58 -7.99
N TYR A 68 -7.83 -13.86 -9.10
CA TYR A 68 -7.13 -12.62 -9.40
C TYR A 68 -7.62 -11.51 -8.44
N PRO A 69 -6.74 -10.75 -7.75
CA PRO A 69 -7.15 -9.62 -6.92
C PRO A 69 -8.05 -8.64 -7.66
N LEU A 70 -9.15 -8.28 -7.00
CA LEU A 70 -10.12 -7.28 -7.45
C LEU A 70 -9.50 -5.86 -7.50
N THR A 71 -8.39 -5.64 -6.79
CA THR A 71 -7.67 -4.36 -6.74
C THR A 71 -6.64 -4.17 -7.86
N ARG A 72 -6.74 -4.93 -8.97
CA ARG A 72 -5.87 -4.73 -10.13
C ARG A 72 -6.20 -3.43 -10.88
N PRO A 73 -5.19 -2.74 -11.45
CA PRO A 73 -5.42 -1.61 -12.34
C PRO A 73 -6.43 -1.97 -13.43
N GLY A 74 -7.49 -1.18 -13.57
CA GLY A 74 -8.56 -1.39 -14.56
C GLY A 74 -9.75 -2.24 -14.10
N VAL A 75 -9.68 -2.95 -12.96
CA VAL A 75 -10.83 -3.68 -12.41
C VAL A 75 -11.88 -2.72 -11.86
N SER A 76 -11.49 -1.60 -11.24
CA SER A 76 -12.42 -0.57 -10.76
C SER A 76 -13.29 0.00 -11.89
N TRP A 77 -12.69 0.27 -13.05
CA TRP A 77 -13.42 0.73 -14.24
C TRP A 77 -14.37 -0.34 -14.79
N ARG A 78 -13.95 -1.60 -14.74
CA ARG A 78 -14.78 -2.73 -15.14
C ARG A 78 -15.96 -2.92 -14.18
N GLY A 79 -15.73 -2.80 -12.88
CA GLY A 79 -16.78 -2.82 -11.85
C GLY A 79 -17.81 -1.71 -12.06
N PHE A 80 -17.36 -0.49 -12.36
CA PHE A 80 -18.27 0.60 -12.71
C PHE A 80 -19.14 0.27 -13.93
N LYS A 81 -18.58 -0.34 -14.98
CA LYS A 81 -19.36 -0.79 -16.14
C LYS A 81 -20.35 -1.90 -15.79
N TRP A 82 -19.95 -2.84 -14.92
CA TRP A 82 -20.80 -3.93 -14.45
C TRP A 82 -22.05 -3.46 -13.73
N MET A 83 -22.00 -2.31 -13.04
CA MET A 83 -23.18 -1.73 -12.37
C MET A 83 -24.34 -1.48 -13.35
N PHE A 84 -24.06 -1.30 -14.64
CA PHE A 84 -25.06 -1.03 -15.69
C PHE A 84 -25.32 -2.23 -16.62
N ASP A 85 -24.58 -3.33 -16.47
CA ASP A 85 -24.75 -4.54 -17.26
C ASP A 85 -25.55 -5.58 -16.47
N ARG A 86 -26.74 -5.91 -16.95
CA ARG A 86 -27.66 -6.87 -16.30
C ARG A 86 -27.11 -8.29 -16.20
N ASN A 87 -26.11 -8.64 -17.02
CA ASN A 87 -25.46 -9.95 -17.04
C ASN A 87 -24.16 -9.98 -16.24
N ALA A 88 -23.80 -8.89 -15.57
CA ALA A 88 -22.55 -8.78 -14.82
C ALA A 88 -22.70 -9.19 -13.34
N PRO A 89 -21.60 -9.65 -12.70
CA PRO A 89 -21.62 -10.09 -11.30
C PRO A 89 -21.85 -8.96 -10.28
N LEU A 90 -21.72 -7.70 -10.70
CA LEU A 90 -21.98 -6.50 -9.87
C LEU A 90 -22.97 -5.58 -10.59
N PHE A 91 -24.20 -6.06 -10.82
CA PHE A 91 -25.28 -5.23 -11.37
C PHE A 91 -26.06 -4.53 -10.24
N ILE A 92 -26.20 -3.20 -10.32
CA ILE A 92 -27.08 -2.45 -9.41
C ILE A 92 -28.30 -2.03 -10.20
N ARG A 93 -29.48 -2.47 -9.75
CA ARG A 93 -30.74 -2.05 -10.38
C ARG A 93 -30.96 -0.56 -10.10
N PRO A 94 -30.98 0.33 -11.11
CA PRO A 94 -31.25 1.73 -10.88
C PRO A 94 -32.68 1.88 -10.36
N ARG A 95 -32.80 2.21 -9.07
CA ARG A 95 -34.05 2.52 -8.37
C ARG A 95 -33.80 3.77 -7.54
N PRO A 96 -34.72 4.75 -7.53
CA PRO A 96 -34.67 5.83 -6.56
C PRO A 96 -35.02 5.24 -5.18
N ASP A 97 -33.99 4.87 -4.44
CA ASP A 97 -34.07 4.25 -3.12
C ASP A 97 -33.25 5.12 -2.15
N ALA A 98 -33.96 5.80 -1.24
CA ALA A 98 -33.36 6.74 -0.30
C ALA A 98 -32.48 6.04 0.73
N ASP A 99 -32.80 4.79 1.08
CA ASP A 99 -32.04 4.00 2.03
C ASP A 99 -30.69 3.61 1.40
N LEU A 100 -30.67 3.26 0.11
CA LEU A 100 -29.44 2.95 -0.63
C LEU A 100 -28.51 4.18 -0.79
N LEU A 101 -29.07 5.38 -0.92
CA LEU A 101 -28.29 6.63 -1.06
C LEU A 101 -27.72 7.13 0.28
N SER A 102 -28.34 6.74 1.39
CA SER A 102 -27.92 7.14 2.75
C SER A 102 -26.83 6.25 3.36
N TRP A 103 -26.47 5.17 2.67
CA TRP A 103 -25.53 4.15 3.13
C TRP A 103 -24.06 4.50 2.84
#